data_AF-A0AAU8EUZ5-F1
#
_entry.id   AF-A0AAU8EUZ5-F1
#
_cell.length_a   1.000
_cell.length_b   1.000
_cell.length_c   1.000
_cell.angle_alpha   90.00
_cell.angle_beta   90.00
_cell.angle_gamma   90.00
#
_symmetry.space_group_name_H-M   'P 1'
#
loop_
_entity.id
_entity.type
_entity.pdbx_description
1 polymer ?
#
loop_
_entity_poly.entity_id
_entity_poly.type
_entity_poly.pdbx_seq_one_letter_code
_entity_poly.pdbx_strand_id
1 'polypeptide(L)'
;MTKGSSSHYEVLRVAVTATEREIKVAYRKAARASHPDHGGDAATFRQVTLAYETLIDPRRRAAYDRSYATGPRWGRAEGDEAHFDAPAAGSHASATIHKPGTPRNTSADAPVYVPPFDTPGAVPLLPPELAGQQVHGMPRKRGIFGAEARIQRELRTVQLISRQVLPAIPAARLINGLQSPADNSHIDHALLSGYRLALIGSMLLPKGAYAWDGNTLNHGGRSIAPPQLAPVVRRMQDIFPELNVTGWTVVHSPDGNLHEPVIDRHRRSRDGSDIIQVVNAAGLARGLKDFLSSGPAPNTVNVPVLARLLRGMH
;
A
#
# COMPACT_ATOMS: atom_id res chain seq x y z
N MET A 1 -34.80 22.00 6.37
CA MET A 1 -33.36 22.36 6.40
C MET A 1 -32.58 21.11 6.05
N THR A 2 -32.17 20.96 4.79
CA THR A 2 -31.49 19.77 4.26
C THR A 2 -30.09 19.67 4.87
N LYS A 3 -29.78 18.51 5.46
CA LYS A 3 -28.50 18.17 6.10
C LYS A 3 -27.44 17.96 5.01
N GLY A 4 -27.00 19.05 4.37
CA GLY A 4 -26.05 19.09 3.26
C GLY A 4 -24.61 19.09 3.75
N SER A 5 -23.76 18.33 3.07
CA SER A 5 -22.30 18.19 3.24
C SER A 5 -21.59 19.38 3.90
N SER A 6 -21.14 19.22 5.16
CA SER A 6 -20.31 20.22 5.83
C SER A 6 -18.97 20.39 5.10
N SER A 7 -18.63 21.63 4.75
CA SER A 7 -17.36 21.98 4.11
C SER A 7 -16.16 21.56 4.96
N HIS A 8 -15.00 21.25 4.35
CA HIS A 8 -13.78 20.91 5.10
C HIS A 8 -13.34 22.06 6.03
N TYR A 9 -13.64 23.30 5.63
CA TYR A 9 -13.44 24.50 6.45
C TYR A 9 -14.38 24.55 7.66
N GLU A 10 -15.64 24.15 7.48
CA GLU A 10 -16.63 24.07 8.56
C GLU A 10 -16.32 22.92 9.54
N VAL A 11 -15.86 21.78 9.02
CA VAL A 11 -15.45 20.62 9.84
C VAL A 11 -14.30 20.98 10.77
N LEU A 12 -13.31 21.75 10.28
CA LEU A 12 -12.21 22.25 11.11
C LEU A 12 -12.54 23.55 11.85
N ARG A 13 -13.71 24.16 11.59
CA ARG A 13 -14.13 25.47 12.12
C ARG A 13 -13.09 26.57 11.88
N VAL A 14 -12.57 26.63 10.66
CA VAL A 14 -11.61 27.65 10.21
C VAL A 14 -12.13 28.39 8.98
N ALA A 15 -11.71 29.63 8.79
CA ALA A 15 -12.07 30.40 7.61
C ALA A 15 -11.41 29.82 6.34
N VAL A 16 -12.01 30.07 5.17
CA VAL A 16 -11.42 29.76 3.85
C VAL A 16 -10.06 30.44 3.64
N THR A 17 -9.83 31.57 4.30
CA THR A 17 -8.56 32.32 4.30
C THR A 17 -7.57 31.86 5.36
N ALA A 18 -7.88 30.82 6.14
CA ALA A 18 -7.03 30.37 7.25
C ALA A 18 -5.64 29.94 6.75
N THR A 19 -4.64 30.36 7.51
CA THR A 19 -3.25 30.01 7.29
C THR A 19 -2.99 28.55 7.64
N GLU A 20 -1.90 27.97 7.09
CA GLU A 20 -1.49 26.59 7.41
C GLU A 20 -1.34 26.37 8.92
N ARG A 21 -0.82 27.38 9.64
CA ARG A 21 -0.64 27.34 11.09
C ARG A 21 -1.98 27.23 11.82
N GLU A 22 -2.98 27.98 11.41
CA GLU A 22 -4.33 27.95 11.99
C GLU A 22 -5.04 26.63 11.72
N ILE A 23 -4.88 26.08 10.51
CA ILE A 23 -5.42 24.76 10.14
C ILE A 23 -4.82 23.65 11.01
N LYS A 24 -3.50 23.66 11.26
CA LYS A 24 -2.83 22.70 12.16
C LYS A 24 -3.33 22.81 13.60
N VAL A 25 -3.53 24.03 14.10
CA VAL A 25 -4.03 24.26 15.47
C VAL A 25 -5.47 23.76 15.60
N ALA A 26 -6.32 24.10 14.63
CA ALA A 26 -7.72 23.71 14.61
C ALA A 26 -7.89 22.18 14.51
N TYR A 27 -7.10 21.52 13.67
CA TYR A 27 -7.09 20.06 13.57
C TYR A 27 -6.74 19.40 14.90
N ARG A 28 -5.68 19.83 15.60
CA ARG A 28 -5.32 19.23 16.90
C ARG A 28 -6.45 19.35 17.92
N LYS A 29 -7.15 20.49 17.94
CA LYS A 29 -8.29 20.72 18.83
C LYS A 29 -9.48 19.83 18.47
N ALA A 30 -9.82 19.74 17.18
CA ALA A 30 -10.94 18.94 16.68
C ALA A 30 -10.68 17.42 16.78
N ALA A 31 -9.45 16.98 16.53
CA ALA A 31 -9.04 15.57 16.64
C ALA A 31 -9.13 15.08 18.09
N ARG A 32 -8.68 15.89 19.05
CA ARG A 32 -8.77 15.55 20.48
C ARG A 32 -10.23 15.48 20.97
N ALA A 33 -11.10 16.34 20.45
CA ALA A 33 -12.52 16.36 20.80
C ALA A 33 -13.34 15.24 20.13
N SER A 34 -12.91 14.74 18.97
CA SER A 34 -13.60 13.68 18.22
C SER A 34 -13.01 12.29 18.44
N HIS A 35 -11.92 12.16 19.20
CA HIS A 35 -11.26 10.88 19.44
C HIS A 35 -12.18 9.91 20.21
N PRO A 36 -12.37 8.66 19.75
CA PRO A 36 -13.25 7.68 20.40
C PRO A 36 -12.84 7.36 21.84
N ASP A 37 -11.54 7.37 22.14
CA ASP A 37 -11.05 7.16 23.52
C ASP A 37 -11.39 8.30 24.49
N HIS A 38 -11.89 9.44 23.99
CA HIS A 38 -12.36 10.58 24.79
C HIS A 38 -13.87 10.80 24.66
N GLY A 39 -14.62 9.77 24.21
CA GLY A 39 -16.08 9.84 24.06
C GLY A 39 -16.55 10.46 22.74
N GLY A 40 -15.66 10.64 21.76
CA GLY A 40 -15.98 11.12 20.42
C GLY A 40 -16.45 10.04 19.45
N ASP A 41 -16.98 10.45 18.31
CA ASP A 41 -17.44 9.53 17.26
C ASP A 41 -16.35 9.30 16.19
N ALA A 42 -16.09 8.02 15.89
CA ALA A 42 -15.11 7.61 14.90
C ALA A 42 -15.44 8.13 13.49
N ALA A 43 -16.71 8.32 13.13
CA ALA A 43 -17.07 8.92 11.83
C ALA A 43 -16.72 10.41 11.78
N THR A 44 -16.99 11.14 12.87
CA THR A 44 -16.58 12.54 13.04
C THR A 44 -15.05 12.69 13.01
N PHE A 45 -14.31 11.78 13.67
CA PHE A 45 -12.84 11.79 13.64
C PHE A 45 -12.28 11.58 12.22
N ARG A 46 -12.89 10.68 11.43
CA ARG A 46 -12.53 10.48 10.02
C ARG A 46 -12.79 11.75 9.19
N GLN A 47 -13.90 12.44 9.41
CA GLN A 47 -14.21 13.70 8.72
C GLN A 47 -13.22 14.81 9.06
N VAL A 48 -12.87 14.96 10.35
CA VAL A 48 -11.86 15.94 10.82
C VAL A 48 -10.49 15.64 10.21
N THR A 49 -10.12 14.37 10.09
CA THR A 49 -8.85 13.94 9.50
C THR A 49 -8.82 14.21 8.00
N LEU A 50 -9.86 13.85 7.27
CA LEU A 50 -9.99 14.13 5.83
C LEU A 50 -9.98 15.64 5.53
N ALA A 51 -10.64 16.44 6.37
CA ALA A 51 -10.64 17.89 6.27
C ALA A 51 -9.23 18.47 6.39
N TYR A 52 -8.47 18.01 7.38
CA TYR A 52 -7.09 18.42 7.56
C TYR A 52 -6.17 18.00 6.42
N GLU A 53 -6.22 16.74 5.98
CA GLU A 53 -5.38 16.22 4.89
C GLU A 53 -5.57 16.97 3.57
N THR A 54 -6.80 17.43 3.30
CA THR A 54 -7.13 18.18 2.09
C THR A 54 -6.69 19.63 2.20
N LEU A 55 -6.90 20.28 3.35
CA LEU A 55 -6.62 21.71 3.54
C LEU A 55 -5.16 22.01 3.85
N ILE A 56 -4.39 21.04 4.34
CA ILE A 56 -2.98 21.25 4.69
C ILE A 56 -2.03 21.16 3.49
N ASP A 57 -2.41 20.41 2.46
CA ASP A 57 -1.65 20.31 1.21
C ASP A 57 -2.09 21.44 0.26
N PRO A 58 -1.18 22.37 -0.13
CA PRO A 58 -1.54 23.49 -0.99
C PRO A 58 -2.15 23.09 -2.34
N ARG A 59 -1.72 21.95 -2.92
CA ARG A 59 -2.24 21.45 -4.20
C ARG A 59 -3.64 20.86 -4.04
N ARG A 60 -3.85 20.08 -2.97
CA ARG A 60 -5.17 19.47 -2.67
C ARG A 60 -6.16 20.53 -2.22
N ARG A 61 -5.74 21.53 -1.43
CA ARG A 61 -6.53 22.70 -1.05
C ARG A 61 -6.94 23.50 -2.27
N ALA A 62 -6.01 23.82 -3.17
CA ALA A 62 -6.35 24.55 -4.39
C ALA A 62 -7.33 23.78 -5.30
N ALA A 63 -7.21 22.45 -5.39
CA ALA A 63 -8.17 21.62 -6.11
C ALA A 63 -9.55 21.59 -5.43
N TYR A 64 -9.57 21.48 -4.11
CA TYR A 64 -10.78 21.55 -3.30
C TYR A 64 -11.45 22.91 -3.45
N ASP A 65 -10.71 24.01 -3.36
CA ASP A 65 -11.21 25.38 -3.49
C ASP A 65 -11.81 25.65 -4.88
N ARG A 66 -11.22 25.12 -5.96
CA ARG A 66 -11.80 25.18 -7.31
C ARG A 66 -13.15 24.45 -7.39
N SER A 67 -13.27 23.30 -6.75
CA SER A 67 -14.53 22.55 -6.67
C SER A 67 -15.54 23.16 -5.69
N TYR A 68 -15.06 23.89 -4.68
CA TYR A 68 -15.87 24.51 -3.64
C TYR A 68 -16.43 25.87 -4.08
N ALA A 69 -15.70 26.63 -4.90
CA ALA A 69 -16.16 27.88 -5.52
C ALA A 69 -17.20 27.64 -6.64
N THR A 70 -17.23 26.43 -7.20
CA THR A 70 -18.17 26.04 -8.26
C THR A 70 -19.31 25.22 -7.65
N GLY A 71 -20.30 25.89 -7.04
CA GLY A 71 -21.48 25.24 -6.47
C GLY A 71 -22.26 24.38 -7.50
N PRO A 72 -23.19 23.52 -7.04
CA PRO A 72 -23.82 22.53 -7.91
C PRO A 72 -24.71 23.20 -8.96
N ARG A 73 -24.30 23.19 -10.23
CA ARG A 73 -25.18 23.47 -11.37
C ARG A 73 -25.61 22.14 -12.00
N TRP A 74 -26.81 21.70 -11.67
CA TRP A 74 -27.54 20.78 -12.54
C TRP A 74 -28.18 21.57 -13.69
N GLY A 75 -27.89 21.11 -14.92
CA GLY A 75 -28.78 21.15 -16.08
C GLY A 75 -28.99 22.50 -16.77
N ARG A 76 -28.41 22.65 -17.98
CA ARG A 76 -29.20 22.81 -19.21
C ARG A 76 -28.29 22.65 -20.44
N ALA A 77 -28.69 21.72 -21.32
CA ALA A 77 -28.25 21.68 -22.70
C ALA A 77 -28.90 22.84 -23.46
N GLU A 78 -28.11 23.56 -24.24
CA GLU A 78 -28.39 24.02 -25.60
C GLU A 78 -27.20 24.88 -26.07
N GLY A 79 -26.89 24.76 -27.36
CA GLY A 79 -25.66 25.25 -27.95
C GLY A 79 -25.60 26.77 -28.12
N ASP A 80 -24.39 27.25 -28.34
CA ASP A 80 -24.08 28.05 -29.52
C ASP A 80 -22.56 28.19 -29.68
N GLU A 81 -22.17 28.32 -30.93
CA GLU A 81 -20.81 28.41 -31.45
C GLU A 81 -20.04 29.62 -30.88
N ALA A 82 -18.77 29.43 -30.55
CA ALA A 82 -17.77 30.49 -30.66
C ALA A 82 -16.36 29.89 -30.77
N HIS A 83 -15.88 29.97 -32.00
CA HIS A 83 -14.49 29.93 -32.46
C HIS A 83 -13.53 30.73 -31.56
N PHE A 84 -12.38 30.16 -31.18
CA PHE A 84 -11.15 30.94 -30.94
C PHE A 84 -9.90 30.06 -31.08
N ASP A 85 -8.94 30.60 -31.82
CA ASP A 85 -7.75 29.97 -32.36
C ASP A 85 -6.77 29.36 -31.35
N ALA A 86 -6.11 28.29 -31.80
CA ALA A 86 -4.93 27.72 -31.16
C ALA A 86 -3.68 28.60 -31.39
N PRO A 87 -2.69 28.52 -30.48
CA PRO A 87 -1.30 28.57 -30.89
C PRO A 87 -0.62 27.21 -30.69
N ALA A 88 0.31 26.95 -31.60
CA ALA A 88 1.06 25.72 -31.72
C ALA A 88 2.33 25.68 -30.86
N ALA A 89 2.81 24.44 -30.71
CA ALA A 89 4.19 23.99 -30.49
C ALA A 89 4.70 23.81 -29.04
N GLY A 90 4.81 22.52 -28.67
CA GLY A 90 6.13 21.97 -28.39
C GLY A 90 6.43 21.52 -26.96
N SER A 91 5.98 20.31 -26.59
CA SER A 91 6.75 19.42 -25.69
C SER A 91 6.18 18.01 -25.71
N HIS A 92 6.96 17.07 -26.23
CA HIS A 92 6.66 15.64 -26.25
C HIS A 92 6.56 15.08 -24.81
N ALA A 93 5.35 15.01 -24.29
CA ALA A 93 4.99 13.96 -23.35
C ALA A 93 4.08 13.01 -24.13
N SER A 94 4.52 11.77 -24.35
CA SER A 94 3.66 10.71 -24.87
C SER A 94 2.54 10.46 -23.85
N ALA A 95 1.49 11.27 -23.91
CA ALA A 95 0.20 10.93 -23.37
C ALA A 95 -0.37 9.88 -24.30
N THR A 96 -0.26 8.61 -23.89
CA THR A 96 -0.92 7.50 -24.56
C THR A 96 -2.41 7.84 -24.67
N ILE A 97 -2.85 8.21 -25.87
CA ILE A 97 -4.25 8.50 -26.20
C ILE A 97 -5.03 7.22 -25.85
N HIS A 98 -5.87 7.30 -24.83
CA HIS A 98 -6.79 6.22 -24.47
C HIS A 98 -7.74 6.01 -25.66
N LYS A 99 -7.64 4.86 -26.34
CA LYS A 99 -8.70 4.40 -27.24
C LYS A 99 -9.95 4.13 -26.40
N PRO A 100 -11.11 4.75 -26.70
CA PRO A 100 -12.36 4.37 -26.09
C PRO A 100 -12.65 2.91 -26.43
N GLY A 101 -12.70 2.02 -25.42
CA GLY A 101 -13.08 0.61 -25.61
C GLY A 101 -12.16 -0.44 -24.98
N THR A 102 -10.96 -0.09 -24.49
CA THR A 102 -10.17 -1.03 -23.68
C THR A 102 -10.71 -1.02 -22.24
N PRO A 103 -11.14 -2.16 -21.66
CA PRO A 103 -11.55 -2.20 -20.27
C PRO A 103 -10.41 -1.65 -19.39
N ARG A 104 -10.75 -0.73 -18.49
CA ARG A 104 -9.82 -0.25 -17.46
C ARG A 104 -9.42 -1.48 -16.65
N ASN A 105 -8.17 -1.90 -16.80
CA ASN A 105 -7.58 -2.97 -16.02
C ASN A 105 -6.75 -2.32 -14.91
N THR A 106 -7.41 -2.06 -13.78
CA THR A 106 -6.83 -1.41 -12.61
C THR A 106 -6.70 -2.40 -11.47
N SER A 107 -5.79 -2.15 -10.54
CA SER A 107 -5.57 -3.04 -9.40
C SER A 107 -6.77 -3.19 -8.47
N ALA A 108 -7.70 -2.24 -8.51
CA ALA A 108 -8.90 -2.23 -7.66
C ALA A 108 -10.07 -3.03 -8.27
N ASP A 109 -9.97 -3.44 -9.54
CA ASP A 109 -11.01 -4.22 -10.19
C ASP A 109 -11.09 -5.65 -9.64
N ALA A 110 -12.18 -6.34 -9.96
CA ALA A 110 -12.37 -7.71 -9.53
C ALA A 110 -11.22 -8.62 -10.01
N PRO A 111 -10.83 -9.65 -9.22
CA PRO A 111 -9.75 -10.54 -9.60
C PRO A 111 -10.04 -11.29 -10.90
N VAL A 112 -9.07 -11.28 -11.82
CA VAL A 112 -9.08 -12.11 -13.03
C VAL A 112 -8.18 -13.31 -12.78
N TYR A 113 -8.72 -14.52 -12.86
CA TYR A 113 -7.94 -15.75 -12.65
C TYR A 113 -7.32 -16.21 -13.95
N VAL A 114 -6.04 -16.54 -13.91
CA VAL A 114 -5.30 -17.05 -15.06
C VAL A 114 -4.64 -18.39 -14.70
N PRO A 115 -5.00 -19.50 -15.38
CA PRO A 115 -6.08 -19.61 -16.36
C PRO A 115 -7.48 -19.45 -15.71
N PRO A 116 -8.53 -19.17 -16.51
CA PRO A 116 -9.92 -19.12 -16.04
C PRO A 116 -10.42 -20.49 -15.56
N PHE A 117 -11.27 -20.49 -14.52
CA PHE A 117 -11.83 -21.71 -13.91
C PHE A 117 -12.96 -22.35 -14.72
N ASP A 118 -13.55 -21.63 -15.66
CA ASP A 118 -14.65 -22.06 -16.52
C ASP A 118 -14.17 -22.74 -17.82
N THR A 119 -12.87 -23.03 -17.92
CA THR A 119 -12.29 -23.71 -19.09
C THR A 119 -12.80 -25.16 -19.18
N PRO A 120 -13.57 -25.55 -20.23
CA PRO A 120 -14.12 -26.89 -20.33
C PRO A 120 -13.05 -27.97 -20.38
N GLY A 121 -13.22 -29.04 -19.58
CA GLY A 121 -12.30 -30.19 -19.55
C GLY A 121 -10.98 -29.96 -18.82
N ALA A 122 -10.71 -28.77 -18.31
CA ALA A 122 -9.51 -28.49 -17.51
C ALA A 122 -9.76 -28.80 -16.03
N VAL A 123 -8.87 -29.58 -15.41
CA VAL A 123 -8.85 -29.75 -13.95
C VAL A 123 -8.02 -28.61 -13.35
N PRO A 124 -8.60 -27.74 -12.50
CA PRO A 124 -7.88 -26.59 -11.98
C PRO A 124 -6.80 -27.00 -10.97
N LEU A 125 -5.64 -26.35 -11.04
CA LEU A 125 -4.49 -26.62 -10.15
C LEU A 125 -4.77 -26.29 -8.67
N LEU A 126 -5.76 -25.44 -8.43
CA LEU A 126 -6.29 -25.09 -7.12
C LEU A 126 -7.82 -24.99 -7.21
N PRO A 127 -8.57 -25.41 -6.17
CA PRO A 127 -10.00 -25.13 -6.08
C PRO A 127 -10.27 -23.62 -6.16
N PRO A 128 -11.35 -23.16 -6.83
CA PRO A 128 -11.70 -21.75 -6.95
C PRO A 128 -11.85 -21.04 -5.59
N GLU A 129 -12.38 -21.74 -4.59
CA GLU A 129 -12.57 -21.22 -3.23
C GLU A 129 -11.22 -20.93 -2.58
N LEU A 130 -10.26 -21.85 -2.75
CA LEU A 130 -8.91 -21.70 -2.24
C LEU A 130 -8.17 -20.59 -3.01
N ALA A 131 -8.30 -20.52 -4.33
CA ALA A 131 -7.70 -19.44 -5.13
C ALA A 131 -8.33 -18.07 -4.84
N GLY A 132 -9.60 -18.03 -4.40
CA GLY A 132 -10.31 -16.81 -3.99
C GLY A 132 -9.92 -16.27 -2.62
N GLN A 133 -9.38 -17.11 -1.74
CA GLN A 133 -8.92 -16.70 -0.43
C GLN A 133 -7.74 -15.72 -0.55
N GLN A 134 -7.79 -14.56 0.12
CA GLN A 134 -6.69 -13.59 0.04
C GLN A 134 -5.55 -13.86 1.03
N VAL A 135 -5.78 -14.63 2.11
CA VAL A 135 -4.78 -14.90 3.14
C VAL A 135 -4.63 -16.41 3.32
N HIS A 136 -3.43 -16.92 3.08
CA HIS A 136 -3.10 -18.34 3.18
C HIS A 136 -2.07 -18.60 4.26
N GLY A 137 -2.18 -19.78 4.89
CA GLY A 137 -1.30 -20.19 5.97
C GLY A 137 -1.46 -19.34 7.23
N MET A 138 -0.59 -19.58 8.21
CA MET A 138 -0.55 -18.83 9.47
C MET A 138 0.89 -18.47 9.81
N PRO A 139 1.12 -17.35 10.52
CA PRO A 139 2.38 -17.09 11.20
C PRO A 139 2.83 -18.29 12.04
N ARG A 140 4.13 -18.63 11.99
CA ARG A 140 4.59 -19.93 12.52
C ARG A 140 4.53 -19.97 14.05
N LYS A 141 3.97 -21.05 14.60
CA LYS A 141 4.05 -21.40 16.03
C LYS A 141 5.12 -22.49 16.24
N ARG A 142 6.41 -22.14 16.36
CA ARG A 142 7.44 -23.10 16.80
C ARG A 142 8.70 -22.44 17.35
N GLY A 143 9.26 -23.06 18.40
CA GLY A 143 10.45 -22.65 19.18
C GLY A 143 10.11 -22.44 20.66
N ILE A 144 10.83 -23.12 21.57
CA ILE A 144 10.57 -23.11 23.03
C ILE A 144 10.98 -21.76 23.67
N PHE A 145 11.74 -20.91 22.94
CA PHE A 145 12.18 -19.58 23.40
C PHE A 145 12.15 -18.56 22.25
N GLY A 146 11.84 -17.29 22.55
CA GLY A 146 11.92 -16.17 21.60
C GLY A 146 10.85 -16.12 20.49
N ALA A 147 9.92 -17.08 20.47
CA ALA A 147 8.87 -17.13 19.45
C ALA A 147 7.84 -15.99 19.57
N GLU A 148 7.62 -15.45 20.77
CA GLU A 148 6.56 -14.46 21.01
C GLU A 148 6.81 -13.15 20.27
N ALA A 149 8.00 -12.54 20.41
CA ALA A 149 8.34 -11.31 19.69
C ALA A 149 8.27 -11.50 18.16
N ARG A 150 8.69 -12.68 17.67
CA ARG A 150 8.56 -13.07 16.26
C ARG A 150 7.10 -13.18 15.82
N ILE A 151 6.29 -13.90 16.59
CA ILE A 151 4.85 -14.07 16.29
C ILE A 151 4.15 -12.70 16.31
N GLN A 152 4.48 -11.82 17.25
CA GLN A 152 3.94 -10.47 17.32
C GLN A 152 4.27 -9.65 16.07
N ARG A 153 5.52 -9.64 15.60
CA ARG A 153 5.90 -8.90 14.37
C ARG A 153 5.27 -9.49 13.10
N GLU A 154 5.16 -10.81 12.99
CA GLU A 154 4.49 -11.48 11.87
C GLU A 154 2.98 -11.15 11.87
N LEU A 155 2.31 -11.27 13.02
CA LEU A 155 0.88 -10.95 13.16
C LEU A 155 0.58 -9.48 12.84
N ARG A 156 1.41 -8.55 13.29
CA ARG A 156 1.26 -7.12 12.96
C ARG A 156 1.37 -6.87 11.46
N THR A 157 2.29 -7.57 10.79
CA THR A 157 2.45 -7.48 9.33
C THR A 157 1.21 -8.01 8.61
N VAL A 158 0.68 -9.17 9.01
CA VAL A 158 -0.58 -9.71 8.48
C VAL A 158 -1.74 -8.74 8.69
N GLN A 159 -1.90 -8.20 9.91
CA GLN A 159 -2.97 -7.24 10.21
C GLN A 159 -2.86 -5.96 9.37
N LEU A 160 -1.65 -5.43 9.20
CA LEU A 160 -1.40 -4.25 8.36
C LEU A 160 -1.80 -4.52 6.90
N ILE A 161 -1.32 -5.61 6.31
CA ILE A 161 -1.59 -5.98 4.92
C ILE A 161 -3.08 -6.23 4.71
N SER A 162 -3.71 -7.01 5.59
CA SER A 162 -5.14 -7.32 5.51
C SER A 162 -6.04 -6.09 5.65
N ARG A 163 -5.62 -5.08 6.41
CA ARG A 163 -6.41 -3.85 6.61
C ARG A 163 -6.17 -2.79 5.54
N GLN A 164 -4.94 -2.66 5.03
CA GLN A 164 -4.56 -1.52 4.20
C GLN A 164 -4.22 -1.85 2.75
N VAL A 165 -3.89 -3.11 2.45
CA VAL A 165 -3.43 -3.53 1.11
C VAL A 165 -4.45 -4.41 0.43
N LEU A 166 -4.88 -5.51 1.06
CA LEU A 166 -5.82 -6.47 0.44
C LEU A 166 -7.17 -5.85 0.01
N PRO A 167 -7.76 -4.91 0.76
CA PRO A 167 -9.00 -4.25 0.31
C PRO A 167 -8.80 -3.34 -0.90
N ALA A 168 -7.59 -2.81 -1.10
CA ALA A 168 -7.27 -1.94 -2.23
C ALA A 168 -6.85 -2.73 -3.49
N ILE A 169 -6.47 -4.00 -3.31
CA ILE A 169 -6.00 -4.88 -4.39
C ILE A 169 -6.65 -6.25 -4.20
N PRO A 170 -7.90 -6.45 -4.66
CA PRO A 170 -8.65 -7.69 -4.45
C PRO A 170 -7.92 -8.96 -4.97
N ALA A 171 -7.10 -8.81 -6.01
CA ALA A 171 -6.31 -9.90 -6.58
C ALA A 171 -5.09 -10.31 -5.73
N ALA A 172 -4.69 -9.51 -4.75
CA ALA A 172 -3.53 -9.82 -3.94
C ALA A 172 -3.75 -11.09 -3.09
N ARG A 173 -2.72 -11.93 -2.99
CA ARG A 173 -2.68 -13.16 -2.19
C ARG A 173 -1.51 -13.10 -1.23
N LEU A 174 -1.81 -13.04 0.06
CA LEU A 174 -0.86 -13.06 1.16
C LEU A 174 -0.62 -14.52 1.55
N ILE A 175 0.62 -14.99 1.44
CA ILE A 175 1.05 -16.32 1.83
C ILE A 175 1.98 -16.20 3.04
N ASN A 176 1.63 -16.88 4.13
CA ASN A 176 2.37 -16.83 5.39
C ASN A 176 3.16 -18.13 5.61
N GLY A 177 4.36 -18.01 6.18
CA GLY A 177 5.13 -19.17 6.64
C GLY A 177 5.72 -20.03 5.52
N LEU A 178 6.09 -19.41 4.40
CA LEU A 178 6.80 -20.10 3.32
C LEU A 178 8.18 -20.56 3.78
N GLN A 179 8.59 -21.75 3.34
CA GLN A 179 9.99 -22.17 3.47
C GLN A 179 10.82 -21.43 2.42
N SER A 180 12.04 -21.05 2.77
CA SER A 180 12.96 -20.44 1.80
C SER A 180 13.51 -21.52 0.87
N PRO A 181 13.63 -21.25 -0.43
CA PRO A 181 14.27 -22.16 -1.38
C PRO A 181 15.80 -22.00 -1.44
N ALA A 182 16.34 -20.98 -0.77
CA ALA A 182 17.78 -20.66 -0.76
C ALA A 182 18.51 -21.34 0.40
N ASP A 183 17.80 -21.50 1.51
CA ASP A 183 18.28 -22.04 2.78
C ASP A 183 17.09 -22.67 3.51
N ASN A 184 17.30 -23.60 4.43
CA ASN A 184 16.22 -24.16 5.27
C ASN A 184 15.60 -23.12 6.23
N SER A 185 15.78 -21.82 5.95
CA SER A 185 15.13 -20.69 6.61
C SER A 185 13.69 -20.55 6.13
N HIS A 186 13.02 -19.50 6.59
CA HIS A 186 11.63 -19.24 6.25
C HIS A 186 11.45 -17.78 5.85
N ILE A 187 10.51 -17.56 4.95
CA ILE A 187 10.03 -16.25 4.54
C ILE A 187 8.84 -15.94 5.43
N ASP A 188 8.86 -14.80 6.14
CA ASP A 188 7.76 -14.44 7.05
C ASP A 188 6.44 -14.35 6.26
N HIS A 189 6.45 -13.55 5.19
CA HIS A 189 5.30 -13.39 4.30
C HIS A 189 5.71 -13.20 2.84
N ALA A 190 4.86 -13.62 1.92
CA ALA A 190 4.91 -13.26 0.52
C ALA A 190 3.56 -12.70 0.07
N LEU A 191 3.59 -11.70 -0.81
CA LEU A 191 2.39 -11.07 -1.35
C LEU A 191 2.46 -11.09 -2.88
N LEU A 192 1.54 -11.81 -3.50
CA LEU A 192 1.46 -12.02 -4.95
C LEU A 192 0.27 -11.25 -5.53
N SER A 193 0.48 -10.49 -6.61
CA SER A 193 -0.59 -9.94 -7.46
C SER A 193 -0.10 -9.74 -8.88
N GLY A 194 -0.84 -10.23 -9.87
CA GLY A 194 -0.40 -10.25 -11.26
C GLY A 194 0.96 -10.92 -11.41
N TYR A 195 1.90 -10.21 -12.01
CA TYR A 195 3.29 -10.65 -12.19
C TYR A 195 4.22 -10.20 -11.05
N ARG A 196 3.69 -9.67 -9.94
CA ARG A 196 4.51 -9.08 -8.87
C ARG A 196 4.48 -9.92 -7.62
N LEU A 197 5.67 -10.19 -7.08
CA LEU A 197 5.86 -10.95 -5.86
C LEU A 197 6.72 -10.15 -4.87
N ALA A 198 6.12 -9.79 -3.74
CA ALA A 198 6.80 -9.12 -2.65
C ALA A 198 7.13 -10.11 -1.53
N LEU A 199 8.41 -10.30 -1.23
CA LEU A 199 8.85 -11.04 -0.04
C LEU A 199 9.00 -10.06 1.12
N ILE A 200 8.48 -10.41 2.28
CA ILE A 200 8.41 -9.50 3.42
C ILE A 200 9.04 -10.19 4.62
N GLY A 201 10.05 -9.53 5.18
CA GLY A 201 10.60 -9.80 6.49
C GLY A 201 10.17 -8.72 7.46
N SER A 202 10.12 -9.06 8.75
CA SER A 202 9.71 -8.08 9.78
C SER A 202 10.69 -8.01 10.94
N MET A 203 10.73 -6.84 11.59
CA MET A 203 11.46 -6.56 12.81
C MET A 203 10.56 -5.80 13.78
N LEU A 204 10.86 -5.90 15.08
CA LEU A 204 10.25 -5.08 16.11
C LEU A 204 11.38 -4.32 16.80
N LEU A 205 11.45 -3.01 16.59
CA LEU A 205 12.51 -2.16 17.15
C LEU A 205 11.89 -1.03 17.95
N PRO A 206 12.56 -0.54 19.01
CA PRO A 206 12.09 0.62 19.77
C PRO A 206 11.82 1.83 18.88
N LYS A 207 10.92 2.72 19.34
CA LYS A 207 10.73 4.03 18.71
C LYS A 207 12.04 4.81 18.63
N GLY A 208 12.16 5.64 17.61
CA GLY A 208 13.34 6.49 17.40
C GLY A 208 13.65 6.69 15.92
N ALA A 209 14.75 7.37 15.66
CA ALA A 209 15.32 7.53 14.33
C ALA A 209 16.41 6.48 14.10
N TYR A 210 16.36 5.81 12.96
CA TYR A 210 17.32 4.82 12.52
C TYR A 210 17.91 5.25 11.18
N ALA A 211 19.22 5.22 11.05
CA ALA A 211 19.90 5.46 9.78
C ALA A 211 20.11 4.13 9.05
N TRP A 212 19.61 4.01 7.83
CA TRP A 212 19.87 2.88 6.93
C TRP A 212 21.06 3.20 6.02
N ASP A 213 22.10 2.37 6.08
CA ASP A 213 23.34 2.53 5.31
C ASP A 213 23.42 1.63 4.05
N GLY A 214 22.38 0.81 3.80
CA GLY A 214 22.35 -0.19 2.73
C GLY A 214 22.59 -1.63 3.21
N ASN A 215 23.08 -1.81 4.44
CA ASN A 215 23.34 -3.13 5.02
C ASN A 215 22.80 -3.27 6.46
N THR A 216 22.90 -2.24 7.29
CA THR A 216 22.47 -2.24 8.70
C THR A 216 21.64 -1.01 9.06
N LEU A 217 20.80 -1.17 10.10
CA LEU A 217 20.08 -0.09 10.76
C LEU A 217 20.88 0.41 11.96
N ASN A 218 21.28 1.68 11.93
CA ASN A 218 22.08 2.31 12.96
C ASN A 218 21.21 3.18 13.89
N HIS A 219 21.32 2.95 15.20
CA HIS A 219 20.60 3.72 16.23
C HIS A 219 21.39 3.79 17.54
N GLY A 220 21.66 5.00 18.04
CA GLY A 220 22.34 5.21 19.32
C GLY A 220 23.71 4.53 19.42
N GLY A 221 24.48 4.51 18.33
CA GLY A 221 25.79 3.85 18.26
C GLY A 221 25.74 2.32 18.11
N ARG A 222 24.55 1.73 17.98
CA ARG A 222 24.36 0.29 17.71
C ARG A 222 23.95 0.06 16.27
N SER A 223 24.53 -0.97 15.66
CA SER A 223 24.17 -1.46 14.33
C SER A 223 23.35 -2.73 14.44
N ILE A 224 22.21 -2.77 13.74
CA ILE A 224 21.26 -3.88 13.79
C ILE A 224 21.09 -4.41 12.37
N ALA A 225 21.43 -5.68 12.16
CA ALA A 225 21.26 -6.32 10.87
C ALA A 225 19.78 -6.69 10.62
N PRO A 226 19.19 -6.34 9.46
CA PRO A 226 17.87 -6.80 9.09
C PRO A 226 17.89 -8.29 8.66
N PRO A 227 16.71 -8.92 8.52
CA PRO A 227 16.59 -10.23 7.90
C PRO A 227 17.23 -10.27 6.50
N GLN A 228 18.01 -11.31 6.23
CA GLN A 228 18.74 -11.49 4.97
C GLN A 228 17.81 -11.96 3.85
N LEU A 229 17.04 -11.02 3.27
CA LEU A 229 16.09 -11.34 2.21
C LEU A 229 16.71 -11.37 0.81
N ALA A 230 17.86 -10.70 0.58
CA ALA A 230 18.42 -10.57 -0.76
C ALA A 230 18.73 -11.91 -1.45
N PRO A 231 19.34 -12.92 -0.78
CA PRO A 231 19.56 -14.23 -1.39
C PRO A 231 18.24 -14.94 -1.73
N VAL A 232 17.24 -14.83 -0.85
CA VAL A 232 15.91 -15.42 -1.03
C VAL A 232 15.19 -14.78 -2.22
N VAL A 233 15.24 -13.45 -2.35
CA VAL A 233 14.64 -12.73 -3.48
C VAL A 233 15.25 -13.19 -4.81
N ARG A 234 16.59 -13.27 -4.89
CA ARG A 234 17.27 -13.77 -6.10
C ARG A 234 16.83 -15.19 -6.44
N ARG A 235 16.81 -16.09 -5.45
CA ARG A 235 16.39 -17.47 -5.66
C ARG A 235 14.92 -17.60 -6.08
N MET A 236 14.04 -16.80 -5.49
CA MET A 236 12.63 -16.74 -5.88
C MET A 236 12.46 -16.20 -7.30
N GLN A 237 13.27 -15.22 -7.70
CA GLN A 237 13.29 -14.69 -9.07
C GLN A 237 13.73 -15.76 -10.09
N ASP A 238 14.70 -16.61 -9.73
CA ASP A 238 15.13 -17.74 -10.57
C ASP A 238 14.02 -18.81 -10.72
N ILE A 239 13.26 -19.07 -9.64
CA ILE A 239 12.19 -20.09 -9.61
C ILE A 239 10.94 -19.63 -10.37
N PHE A 240 10.70 -18.32 -10.36
CA PHE A 240 9.56 -17.66 -10.99
C PHE A 240 10.05 -16.56 -11.96
N PRO A 241 10.69 -16.94 -13.08
CA PRO A 241 11.22 -15.98 -14.06
C PRO A 241 10.13 -15.09 -14.68
N GLU A 242 8.87 -15.52 -14.65
CA GLU A 242 7.71 -14.77 -15.09
C GLU A 242 7.27 -13.65 -14.14
N LEU A 243 7.81 -13.62 -12.91
CA LEU A 243 7.48 -12.61 -11.91
C LEU A 243 8.56 -11.55 -11.80
N ASN A 244 8.19 -10.38 -11.29
CA ASN A 244 9.09 -9.40 -10.72
C ASN A 244 9.10 -9.59 -9.21
N VAL A 245 10.23 -10.07 -8.68
CA VAL A 245 10.41 -10.36 -7.26
C VAL A 245 11.25 -9.29 -6.58
N THR A 246 10.77 -8.78 -5.45
CA THR A 246 11.51 -7.81 -4.61
C THR A 246 11.22 -8.04 -3.14
N GLY A 247 12.06 -7.51 -2.26
CA GLY A 247 11.97 -7.71 -0.83
C GLY A 247 11.69 -6.43 -0.05
N TRP A 248 10.97 -6.56 1.06
CA TRP A 248 10.77 -5.51 2.03
C TRP A 248 11.10 -6.01 3.43
N THR A 249 11.80 -5.19 4.21
CA THR A 249 11.90 -5.36 5.65
C THR A 249 11.06 -4.28 6.31
N VAL A 250 9.99 -4.69 6.98
CA VAL A 250 9.18 -3.78 7.79
C VAL A 250 9.68 -3.75 9.22
N VAL A 251 9.92 -2.55 9.73
CA VAL A 251 10.25 -2.30 11.13
C VAL A 251 8.99 -1.78 11.82
N HIS A 252 8.45 -2.58 12.75
CA HIS A 252 7.30 -2.20 13.56
C HIS A 252 7.76 -1.48 14.83
N SER A 253 7.02 -0.44 15.22
CA SER A 253 7.13 0.17 16.56
C SER A 253 6.42 -0.70 17.61
N PRO A 254 6.88 -0.80 18.88
CA PRO A 254 6.27 -1.63 19.91
C PRO A 254 4.83 -1.22 20.25
N ASP A 255 4.50 0.07 20.13
CA ASP A 255 3.17 0.63 20.39
C ASP A 255 2.20 0.52 19.19
N GLY A 256 2.67 0.04 18.03
CA GLY A 256 1.86 -0.10 16.83
C GLY A 256 1.69 1.18 16.01
N ASN A 257 2.39 2.27 16.35
CA ASN A 257 2.41 3.47 15.51
C ASN A 257 3.00 3.13 14.14
N LEU A 258 2.25 3.42 13.07
CA LEU A 258 2.63 3.05 11.71
C LEU A 258 3.76 3.90 11.13
N HIS A 259 3.91 5.13 11.63
CA HIS A 259 4.92 6.08 11.16
C HIS A 259 6.22 5.99 11.95
N GLU A 260 6.24 5.16 13.00
CA GLU A 260 7.43 4.88 13.80
C GLU A 260 7.93 3.44 13.57
N PRO A 261 9.24 3.20 13.70
CA PRO A 261 10.29 4.21 13.83
C PRO A 261 10.50 5.02 12.53
N VAL A 262 11.21 6.15 12.64
CA VAL A 262 11.65 6.91 11.46
C VAL A 262 12.91 6.25 10.93
N ILE A 263 12.92 5.95 9.62
CA ILE A 263 14.05 5.32 8.95
C ILE A 263 14.58 6.30 7.91
N ASP A 264 15.72 6.91 8.22
CA ASP A 264 16.43 7.81 7.34
C ASP A 264 17.34 7.00 6.43
N ARG A 265 17.09 7.09 5.12
CA ARG A 265 17.97 6.49 4.12
C ARG A 265 19.00 7.52 3.70
N HIS A 266 20.28 7.24 3.96
CA HIS A 266 21.32 7.98 3.27
C HIS A 266 21.14 7.76 1.76
N ARG A 267 21.27 8.85 0.98
CA ARG A 267 20.86 8.94 -0.44
C ARG A 267 21.14 7.66 -1.22
N ARG A 268 20.15 7.26 -2.03
CA ARG A 268 20.19 6.15 -3.00
C ARG A 268 21.58 5.97 -3.58
N SER A 269 22.14 4.76 -3.45
CA SER A 269 23.24 4.34 -4.30
C SER A 269 22.83 4.55 -5.76
N ARG A 270 23.74 5.10 -6.57
CA ARG A 270 23.52 5.46 -7.97
C ARG A 270 23.22 4.24 -8.86
N ASP A 271 23.44 3.02 -8.35
CA ASP A 271 23.34 1.74 -9.07
C ASP A 271 21.96 1.05 -9.01
N GLY A 272 20.92 1.73 -8.51
CA GLY A 272 19.54 1.43 -8.93
C GLY A 272 18.93 0.07 -8.56
N SER A 273 19.61 -0.82 -7.85
CA SER A 273 19.03 -2.10 -7.40
C SER A 273 18.99 -2.22 -5.87
N ASP A 274 18.22 -1.35 -5.20
CA ASP A 274 17.76 -1.64 -3.83
C ASP A 274 16.71 -2.76 -3.93
N ILE A 275 17.18 -4.00 -4.15
CA ILE A 275 16.36 -5.22 -4.20
C ILE A 275 15.54 -5.37 -2.92
N ILE A 276 16.06 -4.84 -1.81
CA ILE A 276 15.43 -4.84 -0.49
C ILE A 276 15.13 -3.43 -0.02
N GLN A 277 13.88 -3.17 0.35
CA GLN A 277 13.45 -1.91 0.93
C GLN A 277 13.23 -2.05 2.44
N VAL A 278 13.98 -1.29 3.25
CA VAL A 278 13.77 -1.20 4.71
C VAL A 278 12.87 -0.01 5.04
N VAL A 279 11.72 -0.26 5.65
CA VAL A 279 10.64 0.74 5.84
C VAL A 279 9.91 0.54 7.16
N ASN A 280 9.21 1.57 7.64
CA ASN A 280 8.23 1.43 8.71
C ASN A 280 6.90 0.90 8.16
N ALA A 281 5.93 0.64 9.04
CA ALA A 281 4.66 0.03 8.64
C ALA A 281 3.86 0.89 7.64
N ALA A 282 3.82 2.22 7.79
CA ALA A 282 3.18 3.11 6.83
C ALA A 282 3.88 3.08 5.45
N GLY A 283 5.22 3.06 5.47
CA GLY A 283 6.04 2.91 4.28
C GLY A 283 5.81 1.58 3.57
N LEU A 284 5.70 0.48 4.32
CA LEU A 284 5.36 -0.84 3.77
C LEU A 284 4.00 -0.82 3.07
N ALA A 285 2.95 -0.34 3.75
CA ALA A 285 1.61 -0.32 3.18
C ALA A 285 1.53 0.51 1.90
N ARG A 286 2.19 1.68 1.86
CA ARG A 286 2.28 2.51 0.65
C ARG A 286 3.08 1.82 -0.45
N GLY A 287 4.30 1.37 -0.13
CA GLY A 287 5.20 0.74 -1.08
C GLY A 287 4.64 -0.53 -1.71
N LEU A 288 3.94 -1.37 -0.93
CA LEU A 288 3.27 -2.56 -1.45
C LEU A 288 2.13 -2.20 -2.40
N LYS A 289 1.31 -1.18 -2.07
CA LYS A 289 0.24 -0.73 -2.98
C LYS A 289 0.82 -0.19 -4.28
N ASP A 290 1.81 0.68 -4.22
CA ASP A 290 2.47 1.26 -5.40
C ASP A 290 3.13 0.16 -6.25
N PHE A 291 3.80 -0.79 -5.60
CA PHE A 291 4.41 -1.93 -6.27
C PHE A 291 3.35 -2.79 -6.96
N LEU A 292 2.42 -3.38 -6.22
CA LEU A 292 1.46 -4.37 -6.73
C LEU A 292 0.45 -3.79 -7.73
N SER A 293 0.17 -2.48 -7.67
CA SER A 293 -0.74 -1.82 -8.62
C SER A 293 -0.09 -1.44 -9.95
N SER A 294 1.23 -1.58 -10.08
CA SER A 294 1.96 -1.13 -11.26
C SER A 294 2.23 -2.26 -12.27
N GLY A 295 2.47 -1.88 -13.53
CA GLY A 295 2.72 -2.82 -14.63
C GLY A 295 1.44 -3.48 -15.18
N PRO A 296 1.57 -4.50 -16.05
CA PRO A 296 0.44 -5.11 -16.72
C PRO A 296 -0.44 -5.95 -15.78
N ALA A 297 -1.76 -5.84 -16.00
CA ALA A 297 -2.79 -6.69 -15.40
C ALA A 297 -2.69 -6.88 -13.86
N PRO A 298 -2.64 -5.78 -13.08
CA PRO A 298 -2.41 -5.85 -11.63
C PRO A 298 -3.53 -6.54 -10.84
N ASN A 299 -4.74 -6.67 -11.42
CA ASN A 299 -5.86 -7.42 -10.84
C ASN A 299 -5.84 -8.93 -11.17
N THR A 300 -4.74 -9.47 -11.68
CA THR A 300 -4.66 -10.90 -12.04
C THR A 300 -4.23 -11.78 -10.87
N VAL A 301 -4.84 -12.95 -10.73
CA VAL A 301 -4.39 -14.04 -9.87
C VAL A 301 -3.82 -15.14 -10.76
N ASN A 302 -2.48 -15.27 -10.78
CA ASN A 302 -1.81 -16.36 -11.50
C ASN A 302 -1.95 -17.66 -10.68
N VAL A 303 -2.90 -18.51 -11.08
CA VAL A 303 -3.26 -19.75 -10.37
C VAL A 303 -2.10 -20.75 -10.34
N PRO A 304 -1.35 -21.01 -11.43
CA PRO A 304 -0.17 -21.88 -11.39
C PRO A 304 0.91 -21.40 -10.41
N VAL A 305 1.23 -20.10 -10.40
CA VAL A 305 2.21 -19.53 -9.47
C VAL A 305 1.72 -19.67 -8.02
N LEU A 306 0.46 -19.31 -7.76
CA LEU A 306 -0.13 -19.46 -6.44
C LEU A 306 -0.09 -20.92 -5.97
N ALA A 307 -0.40 -21.87 -6.84
CA ALA A 307 -0.36 -23.30 -6.52
C ALA A 307 1.05 -23.77 -6.11
N ARG A 308 2.09 -23.34 -6.85
CA ARG A 308 3.48 -23.66 -6.54
C ARG A 308 3.94 -23.07 -5.21
N LEU A 309 3.55 -21.82 -4.91
CA LEU A 309 3.83 -21.18 -3.63
C LEU A 309 3.16 -21.92 -2.47
N LEU A 310 1.89 -22.32 -2.61
CA LEU A 310 1.15 -22.99 -1.54
C LEU A 310 1.62 -24.42 -1.25
N ARG A 311 2.25 -25.12 -2.22
CA ARG A 311 2.77 -26.48 -2.04
C ARG A 311 4.18 -26.54 -1.44
N GLY A 312 4.80 -25.40 -1.12
CA GLY A 312 6.13 -25.37 -0.50
C GLY A 312 7.29 -25.52 -1.49
N MET A 313 7.07 -25.19 -2.76
CA MET A 313 8.11 -25.06 -3.81
C MET A 313 8.85 -26.34 -4.23
N HIS A 314 8.07 -27.34 -4.66
CA HIS A 314 8.48 -28.33 -5.65
C HIS A 314 7.48 -28.30 -6.82
#